data_AF-A0A7K2XGJ0-F1
#
_entry.id   AF-A0A7K2XGJ0-F1
#
_cell.length_a   1.000
_cell.length_b   1.000
_cell.length_c   1.000
_cell.angle_alpha   90.00
_cell.angle_beta   90.00
_cell.angle_gamma   90.00
#
_symmetry.space_group_name_H-M   'P 1'
#
loop_
_entity.id
_entity.type
_entity.pdbx_description
1 polymer ?
#
loop_
_entity_poly.entity_id
_entity_poly.type
_entity_poly.pdbx_seq_one_letter_code
_entity_poly.pdbx_strand_id
1 'polypeptide(L)'
;MFERFTKGARAAVTGAVAVAEREGAPAVTEEHLLLALLDAQDTGAAFVLRALGTTERRASLEAALAAARRRGGLSAVEVDA
;
A
#
# COMPACT_ATOMS: atom_id res chain seq x y z
N MET A 1 -8.63 -13.41 -13.88
CA MET A 1 -8.89 -13.00 -12.49
C MET A 1 -9.09 -11.48 -12.47
N PHE A 2 -10.03 -10.99 -11.65
CA PHE A 2 -10.51 -9.59 -11.52
C PHE A 2 -11.60 -9.13 -12.51
N GLU A 3 -12.34 -10.05 -13.13
CA GLU A 3 -13.42 -9.79 -14.11
C GLU A 3 -14.50 -8.83 -13.59
N ARG A 4 -14.71 -8.80 -12.26
CA ARG A 4 -15.69 -7.92 -11.59
C ARG A 4 -15.12 -6.61 -11.07
N PHE A 5 -13.82 -6.39 -11.20
CA PHE A 5 -13.18 -5.17 -10.70
C PHE A 5 -13.27 -4.07 -11.75
N THR A 6 -13.40 -2.83 -11.29
CA THR A 6 -13.19 -1.67 -12.15
C THR A 6 -11.76 -1.67 -12.68
N LYS A 7 -11.51 -0.92 -13.77
CA LYS A 7 -10.16 -0.75 -14.32
C LYS A 7 -9.16 -0.27 -13.26
N GLY A 8 -9.55 0.73 -12.45
CA GLY A 8 -8.71 1.27 -11.38
C GLY A 8 -8.43 0.26 -10.27
N ALA A 9 -9.44 -0.51 -9.85
CA ALA A 9 -9.25 -1.54 -8.84
C ALA A 9 -8.32 -2.66 -9.32
N ARG A 10 -8.46 -3.09 -10.59
CA ARG A 10 -7.53 -4.06 -11.19
C ARG A 10 -6.11 -3.52 -11.26
N ALA A 11 -5.93 -2.27 -11.66
CA ALA A 11 -4.62 -1.62 -11.70
C ALA A 11 -3.97 -1.56 -10.32
N ALA A 12 -4.73 -1.25 -9.26
CA ALA A 12 -4.22 -1.26 -7.89
C ALA A 12 -3.72 -2.64 -7.45
N VAL A 13 -4.46 -3.71 -7.74
CA VAL A 13 -4.03 -5.08 -7.36
C VAL A 13 -2.82 -5.53 -8.17
N THR A 14 -2.78 -5.28 -9.48
CA THR A 14 -1.59 -5.57 -10.30
C THR A 14 -0.39 -4.73 -9.85
N GLY A 15 -0.61 -3.47 -9.48
CA GLY A 15 0.42 -2.60 -8.91
C GLY A 15 0.98 -3.17 -7.60
N ALA A 16 0.12 -3.70 -6.73
CA ALA A 16 0.53 -4.31 -5.46
C ALA A 16 1.46 -5.52 -5.68
N VAL A 17 1.18 -6.34 -6.70
CA VAL A 17 2.08 -7.44 -7.11
C VAL A 17 3.45 -6.88 -7.50
N ALA A 18 3.49 -5.84 -8.34
CA ALA A 18 4.74 -5.21 -8.74
C ALA A 18 5.50 -4.60 -7.56
N VAL A 19 4.82 -4.08 -6.52
CA VAL A 19 5.47 -3.60 -5.29
C VAL A 19 6.09 -4.77 -4.54
N ALA A 20 5.33 -5.86 -4.32
CA ALA A 20 5.81 -7.05 -3.62
C ALA A 20 7.04 -7.68 -4.30
N GLU A 21 7.05 -7.75 -5.63
CA GLU A 21 8.20 -8.23 -6.40
C GLU A 21 9.45 -7.38 -6.21
N ARG A 22 9.33 -6.05 -6.28
CA ARG A 22 10.45 -5.12 -6.03
C ARG A 22 11.00 -5.26 -4.61
N GLU A 23 10.14 -5.61 -3.67
CA GLU A 23 10.46 -5.76 -2.26
C GLU A 23 10.98 -7.16 -1.89
N GLY A 24 10.96 -8.11 -2.83
CA GLY A 24 11.32 -9.51 -2.61
C GLY A 24 10.38 -10.23 -1.65
N ALA A 25 9.13 -9.76 -1.52
CA ALA A 25 8.15 -10.33 -0.60
C ALA A 25 7.59 -11.66 -1.14
N PRO A 26 7.40 -12.69 -0.28
CA PRO A 26 6.87 -13.99 -0.72
C PRO A 26 5.37 -13.97 -1.03
N ALA A 27 4.67 -12.90 -0.62
CA ALA A 27 3.25 -12.70 -0.84
C ALA A 27 2.92 -11.21 -0.91
N VAL A 28 1.81 -10.89 -1.58
CA VAL A 28 1.20 -9.55 -1.53
C VAL A 28 0.47 -9.40 -0.19
N THR A 29 0.66 -8.25 0.45
CA THR A 29 0.04 -7.85 1.72
C THR A 29 -0.68 -6.52 1.56
N GLU A 30 -1.41 -6.10 2.59
CA GLU A 30 -2.05 -4.79 2.68
C GLU A 30 -1.07 -3.62 2.48
N GLU A 31 0.20 -3.73 2.90
CA GLU A 31 1.19 -2.67 2.70
C GLU A 31 1.47 -2.44 1.21
N HIS A 32 1.65 -3.53 0.45
CA HIS A 32 1.86 -3.47 -1.00
C HIS A 32 0.65 -2.88 -1.72
N LEU A 33 -0.57 -3.23 -1.28
CA LEU A 33 -1.80 -2.67 -1.83
C LEU A 33 -1.93 -1.19 -1.53
N LEU A 34 -1.62 -0.76 -0.30
CA LEU A 34 -1.66 0.65 0.08
C LEU A 34 -0.67 1.48 -0.75
N LEU A 35 0.56 0.99 -0.94
CA LEU A 35 1.55 1.65 -1.79
C LEU A 35 1.07 1.77 -3.24
N ALA A 36 0.48 0.71 -3.80
CA ALA A 36 -0.09 0.77 -5.15
C ALA A 36 -1.28 1.74 -5.28
N LEU A 37 -2.09 1.89 -4.22
CA LEU A 37 -3.18 2.86 -4.17
C LEU A 37 -2.67 4.30 -4.05
N LEU A 38 -1.55 4.54 -3.35
CA LEU A 38 -0.91 5.85 -3.27
C LEU A 38 -0.32 6.29 -4.62
N ASP A 39 0.10 5.35 -5.45
CA ASP A 39 0.60 5.62 -6.81
C ASP A 39 -0.53 5.72 -7.85
N ALA A 40 -1.76 5.34 -7.49
CA ALA A 40 -2.90 5.38 -8.39
C ALA A 40 -3.32 6.83 -8.69
N GLN A 41 -3.75 7.07 -9.94
CA GLN A 41 -4.26 8.34 -10.42
C GLN A 41 -5.68 8.17 -10.95
N ASP A 42 -6.46 9.25 -10.95
CA ASP A 42 -7.83 9.27 -11.51
C ASP A 42 -8.77 8.17 -10.99
N THR A 43 -8.62 7.79 -9.71
CA THR A 43 -9.53 6.87 -9.01
C THR A 43 -10.14 7.51 -7.78
N GLY A 44 -11.28 6.99 -7.33
CA GLY A 44 -11.90 7.40 -6.06
C GLY A 44 -10.98 7.20 -4.85
N ALA A 45 -10.18 6.12 -4.84
CA ALA A 45 -9.19 5.88 -3.79
C ALA A 45 -8.11 6.96 -3.77
N ALA A 46 -7.57 7.32 -4.94
CA ALA A 46 -6.57 8.38 -5.06
C ALA A 46 -7.13 9.74 -4.60
N PHE A 47 -8.40 10.04 -4.90
CA PHE A 47 -9.07 11.24 -4.42
C PHE A 47 -9.17 11.27 -2.89
N VAL A 48 -9.67 10.19 -2.28
CA VAL A 48 -9.83 10.11 -0.81
C VAL A 48 -8.47 10.18 -0.10
N LEU A 49 -7.47 9.46 -0.60
CA LEU A 49 -6.12 9.47 -0.02
C LEU A 49 -5.50 10.88 -0.06
N ARG A 50 -5.62 11.59 -1.19
CA ARG A 50 -5.24 13.01 -1.28
C ARG A 50 -6.01 13.89 -0.31
N ALA A 51 -7.32 13.72 -0.20
CA ALA A 51 -8.14 14.49 0.74
C ALA A 51 -7.76 14.23 2.22
N LEU A 52 -7.23 13.04 2.52
CA LEU A 52 -6.68 12.68 3.82
C LEU A 52 -5.23 13.19 4.03
N GLY A 53 -4.65 13.90 3.08
CA GLY A 53 -3.28 14.42 3.18
C GLY A 53 -2.20 13.33 3.20
N THR A 54 -2.44 12.19 2.53
CA THR A 54 -1.45 11.10 2.49
C THR A 54 -0.34 11.36 1.47
N THR A 55 -0.56 12.25 0.50
CA THR A 55 0.44 12.59 -0.52
C THR A 55 1.63 13.33 0.11
N GLU A 56 1.38 14.29 0.99
CA GLU A 56 2.38 15.04 1.73
C GLU A 56 3.11 14.15 2.74
N ARG A 57 2.45 13.08 3.20
CA ARG A 57 2.97 12.12 4.18
C ARG A 57 3.55 10.85 3.57
N ARG A 58 3.70 10.78 2.24
CA ARG A 58 4.11 9.56 1.51
C ARG A 58 5.40 8.96 2.05
N ALA A 59 6.45 9.77 2.20
CA ALA A 59 7.74 9.31 2.73
C ALA A 59 7.63 8.75 4.16
N SER A 60 6.83 9.38 5.02
CA SER A 60 6.59 8.90 6.38
C SER A 60 5.81 7.59 6.40
N LEU A 61 4.82 7.44 5.50
CA LEU A 61 4.07 6.20 5.35
C LEU A 61 4.97 5.06 4.88
N GLU A 62 5.80 5.27 3.86
CA GLU A 62 6.77 4.29 3.37
C GLU A 62 7.74 3.86 4.49
N ALA A 63 8.27 4.81 5.25
CA ALA A 63 9.15 4.52 6.37
C ALA A 63 8.45 3.70 7.47
N ALA A 64 7.19 4.03 7.78
CA ALA A 64 6.39 3.32 8.78
C ALA A 64 6.07 1.87 8.35
N LEU A 65 5.70 1.66 7.09
CA LEU A 65 5.44 0.33 6.52
C LEU A 65 6.73 -0.52 6.51
N ALA A 66 7.85 0.07 6.09
CA ALA A 66 9.15 -0.61 6.13
C ALA A 66 9.57 -0.99 7.57
N ALA A 67 9.25 -0.15 8.56
CA ALA A 67 9.50 -0.44 9.97
C ALA A 67 8.59 -1.56 10.50
N ALA A 68 7.29 -1.55 10.17
CA ALA A 68 6.35 -2.61 10.53
C ALA A 68 6.78 -3.97 9.94
N ARG A 69 7.20 -3.99 8.66
CA ARG A 69 7.71 -5.19 7.99
C ARG A 69 8.91 -5.80 8.71
N ARG A 70 9.87 -4.96 9.15
CA ARG A 70 11.04 -5.44 9.93
C ARG A 70 10.67 -6.07 11.27
N ARG A 71 9.53 -5.71 11.84
CA ARG A 71 9.02 -6.27 13.10
C ARG A 71 8.06 -7.45 12.89
N GLY A 72 7.96 -7.97 11.68
CA GLY A 72 7.06 -9.09 11.37
C GLY A 72 5.57 -8.70 11.35
N GLY A 73 5.27 -7.45 11.00
CA GLY A 73 3.89 -6.93 10.97
C GLY A 73 3.42 -6.30 12.28
N LEU A 74 4.25 -6.33 13.34
CA LEU A 74 3.93 -5.69 14.61
C LEU A 74 4.01 -4.15 14.49
N SER A 75 2.93 -3.50 14.88
CA SER A 75 2.89 -2.07 15.09
C SER A 75 3.75 -1.68 16.31
N ALA A 76 4.16 -0.39 16.39
CA ALA A 76 5.02 0.06 17.50
C ALA A 76 4.37 -0.17 18.88
N VAL A 77 3.04 -0.02 18.96
CA VAL A 77 2.27 -0.28 20.18
C VAL A 77 2.24 -1.76 20.58
N GLU A 78 2.42 -2.70 19.66
CA GLU A 78 2.47 -4.14 19.95
C GLU A 78 3.87 -4.63 20.33
N VAL A 79 4.91 -3.83 20.06
CA VAL A 79 6.30 -4.16 20.42
C VAL A 79 6.66 -3.64 21.82
N ASP A 80 6.01 -2.56 22.27
CA ASP A 80 6.23 -1.96 23.58
C ASP A 80 5.34 -2.55 24.70
N ALA A 81 4.48 -3.52 24.39
CA ALA A 81 3.56 -4.20 25.31
C ALA A 81 4.12 -5.55 25.79
#